data_AF-B8ESG7-F1
#
_entry.id   AF-B8ESG7-F1
#
_cell.length_a   1.000
_cell.length_b   1.000
_cell.length_c   1.000
_cell.angle_alpha   90.00
_cell.angle_beta   90.00
_cell.angle_gamma   90.00
#
_symmetry.space_group_name_H-M   'P 1'
#
loop_
_entity.id
_entity.type
_entity.pdbx_description
1 polymer ?
#
loop_
_entity_poly.entity_id
_entity_poly.type
_entity_poly.pdbx_seq_one_letter_code
_entity_poly.pdbx_strand_id
1 'polypeptide(L)'
;MSDPSTVEKQQREDAAIEAAIAAERRRCIDRVLAYAALRDQAAVNLDKAEDGDGPEKPSEGAAERVRMQAEVARDIAAFLAEETLR
;
A
#
# COMPACT_ATOMS: atom_id res chain seq x y z
N MET A 1 -9.57 44.15 7.59
CA MET A 1 -8.19 43.65 7.50
C MET A 1 -8.02 42.64 8.61
N SER A 2 -7.72 41.39 8.29
CA SER A 2 -7.55 40.34 9.30
C SER A 2 -6.27 40.58 10.09
N ASP A 3 -6.31 40.30 11.39
CA ASP A 3 -5.20 40.50 12.32
C ASP A 3 -4.00 39.59 11.92
N PRO A 4 -2.75 40.10 11.84
CA PRO A 4 -1.60 39.30 11.42
C PRO A 4 -1.40 38.04 12.26
N SER A 5 -1.70 38.12 13.56
CA SER A 5 -1.64 36.97 14.48
C SER A 5 -2.63 35.85 14.11
N THR A 6 -3.77 36.19 13.51
CA THR A 6 -4.77 35.20 13.07
C THR A 6 -4.32 34.52 11.79
N VAL A 7 -3.68 35.26 10.88
CA VAL A 7 -3.15 34.72 9.62
C VAL A 7 -1.99 33.75 9.88
N GLU A 8 -1.06 34.10 10.78
CA GLU A 8 0.06 33.22 11.14
C GLU A 8 -0.41 31.93 11.83
N LYS A 9 -1.43 32.02 12.69
CA LYS A 9 -2.01 30.86 13.34
C LYS A 9 -2.64 29.91 12.31
N GLN A 10 -3.42 30.45 11.37
CA GLN A 10 -4.07 29.67 10.31
C GLN A 10 -3.02 28.95 9.44
N GLN A 11 -1.97 29.65 9.03
CA GLN A 11 -0.88 29.06 8.22
C GLN A 11 -0.18 27.88 8.93
N ARG A 12 -0.01 27.97 10.26
CA ARG A 12 0.57 26.87 11.04
C ARG A 12 -0.37 25.66 11.13
N GLU A 13 -1.67 25.91 11.29
CA GLU A 13 -2.68 24.85 11.31
C GLU A 13 -2.74 24.15 9.94
N ASP A 14 -2.78 24.91 8.85
CA ASP A 14 -2.77 24.36 7.49
C ASP A 14 -1.51 23.52 7.22
N ALA A 15 -0.33 24.01 7.62
CA ALA A 15 0.92 23.25 7.51
C ALA A 15 0.92 21.96 8.33
N ALA A 16 0.31 21.96 9.52
CA ALA A 16 0.18 20.76 10.35
C ALA A 16 -0.77 19.74 9.74
N ILE A 17 -1.87 20.20 9.12
CA ILE A 17 -2.82 19.34 8.40
C ILE A 17 -2.13 18.69 7.19
N GLU A 18 -1.42 19.46 6.38
CA GLU A 18 -0.67 18.93 5.23
C GLU A 18 0.37 17.89 5.65
N ALA A 19 1.11 18.16 6.74
CA ALA A 19 2.06 17.20 7.29
C ALA A 19 1.37 15.90 7.76
N ALA A 20 0.20 16.00 8.39
CA ALA A 20 -0.58 14.84 8.82
C ALA A 20 -1.10 14.02 7.62
N ILE A 21 -1.56 14.69 6.55
CA ILE A 21 -2.01 14.05 5.31
C ILE A 21 -0.85 13.31 4.65
N ALA A 22 0.32 13.95 4.53
CA ALA A 22 1.50 13.32 3.95
C ALA A 22 1.95 12.09 4.77
N ALA A 23 1.93 12.19 6.10
CA ALA A 23 2.25 11.07 6.98
C ALA A 23 1.25 9.91 6.83
N GLU A 24 -0.05 10.18 6.77
CA GLU A 24 -1.05 9.13 6.60
C GLU A 24 -0.97 8.47 5.22
N ARG A 25 -0.78 9.26 4.16
CA ARG A 25 -0.55 8.74 2.81
C ARG A 25 0.65 7.79 2.79
N ARG A 26 1.76 8.16 3.44
CA ARG A 26 2.94 7.29 3.55
C ARG A 26 2.61 5.99 4.29
N ARG A 27 1.87 6.05 5.40
CA ARG A 27 1.41 4.86 6.13
C ARG A 27 0.54 3.94 5.26
N CYS A 28 -0.33 4.50 4.42
CA CYS A 28 -1.14 3.73 3.47
C CYS A 28 -0.28 3.03 2.42
N ILE A 29 0.67 3.73 1.81
CA ILE A 29 1.63 3.16 0.84
C ILE A 29 2.38 1.98 1.48
N ASP A 30 2.96 2.19 2.65
CA ASP A 30 3.75 1.17 3.35
C ASP A 30 2.90 -0.08 3.68
N ARG A 31 1.63 0.11 4.09
CA ARG A 31 0.69 -1.00 4.35
C ARG A 31 0.35 -1.80 3.10
N VAL A 32 0.12 -1.13 1.97
CA VAL A 32 -0.20 -1.80 0.71
C VAL A 32 1.01 -2.57 0.19
N LEU A 33 2.21 -2.01 0.31
CA LEU A 33 3.46 -2.70 -0.04
C LEU A 33 3.70 -3.93 0.86
N ALA A 34 3.42 -3.82 2.17
CA ALA A 34 3.49 -4.97 3.07
C ALA A 34 2.51 -6.07 2.67
N TYR A 35 1.30 -5.71 2.26
CA TYR A 35 0.32 -6.67 1.72
C TYR A 35 0.83 -7.34 0.43
N ALA A 36 1.44 -6.59 -0.49
CA ALA A 36 2.03 -7.15 -1.70
C ALA A 36 3.10 -8.21 -1.37
N ALA A 37 4.00 -7.90 -0.44
CA ALA A 37 5.05 -8.83 0.00
C ALA A 37 4.49 -10.12 0.63
N LEU A 38 3.42 -10.01 1.43
CA LEU A 38 2.73 -11.18 1.98
C LEU A 38 2.10 -12.05 0.88
N ARG A 39 1.57 -11.42 -0.18
CA ARG A 39 1.03 -12.13 -1.34
C ARG A 39 2.13 -12.82 -2.14
N ASP A 40 3.24 -12.15 -2.43
CA ASP A 40 4.39 -12.81 -3.08
C ASP A 40 4.85 -14.05 -2.31
N GLN A 41 4.98 -13.92 -0.98
CA GLN A 41 5.36 -15.03 -0.13
C GLN A 41 4.33 -16.16 -0.15
N ALA A 42 3.04 -15.83 -0.16
CA ALA A 42 1.98 -16.81 -0.28
C ALA A 42 2.02 -17.53 -1.65
N ALA A 43 2.29 -16.82 -2.75
CA ALA A 43 2.44 -17.44 -4.06
C ALA A 43 3.59 -18.46 -4.08
N VAL A 44 4.75 -18.10 -3.52
CA VAL A 44 5.90 -19.02 -3.37
C VAL A 44 5.54 -20.25 -2.53
N ASN A 45 4.77 -20.07 -1.46
CA ASN A 45 4.33 -21.18 -0.62
C ASN A 45 3.35 -22.09 -1.37
N LEU A 46 2.49 -21.52 -2.22
CA LEU A 46 1.56 -22.28 -3.05
C LEU A 46 2.28 -23.08 -4.13
N ASP A 47 3.28 -22.50 -4.80
CA ASP A 47 4.10 -23.23 -5.78
C ASP A 47 4.76 -24.47 -5.14
N LYS A 48 5.37 -24.29 -3.96
CA LYS A 48 6.00 -25.38 -3.22
C LYS A 48 5.01 -26.46 -2.78
N ALA A 49 3.78 -26.07 -2.47
CA ALA A 49 2.73 -27.01 -2.08
C ALA A 49 2.13 -27.73 -3.31
N GLU A 50 2.22 -27.15 -4.50
CA GLU A 50 1.78 -27.77 -5.75
C GLU A 50 2.61 -29.01 -6.12
N ASP A 51 3.87 -29.03 -5.72
CA ASP A 51 4.80 -30.16 -5.87
C ASP A 51 4.49 -31.34 -4.91
N GLY A 52 3.53 -31.20 -3.99
CA GLY A 52 3.12 -32.25 -3.07
C GLY A 52 2.01 -33.15 -3.61
N ASP A 53 2.17 -34.48 -3.49
CA ASP A 53 1.15 -35.48 -3.89
C ASP A 53 0.00 -35.65 -2.87
N GLY A 54 -0.19 -34.68 -1.97
CA GLY A 54 -1.18 -34.72 -0.90
C GLY A 54 -2.55 -34.16 -1.27
N PRO A 55 -3.63 -34.55 -0.56
CA PRO A 55 -4.98 -34.01 -0.76
C PRO A 55 -5.10 -32.51 -0.40
N GLU A 56 -4.07 -31.93 0.22
CA GLU A 56 -3.98 -30.50 0.54
C GLU A 56 -3.38 -29.67 -0.62
N LYS A 57 -3.21 -30.26 -1.81
CA LYS A 57 -2.69 -29.55 -2.98
C LYS A 57 -3.53 -28.30 -3.28
N PRO A 58 -2.90 -27.13 -3.50
CA PRO A 58 -3.61 -25.92 -3.86
C PRO A 58 -4.47 -26.08 -5.12
N SER A 59 -5.57 -25.35 -5.21
CA SER A 59 -6.36 -25.27 -6.45
C SER A 59 -5.50 -24.76 -7.60
N GLU A 60 -5.77 -25.24 -8.81
CA GLU A 60 -5.12 -24.74 -10.03
C GLU A 60 -5.16 -23.20 -10.12
N GLY A 61 -4.03 -22.61 -10.51
CA GLY A 61 -3.85 -21.17 -10.62
C GLY A 61 -3.90 -20.39 -9.30
N ALA A 62 -3.86 -21.05 -8.13
CA ALA A 62 -3.86 -20.35 -6.84
C ALA A 62 -2.67 -19.41 -6.70
N ALA A 63 -1.46 -19.87 -7.05
CA ALA A 63 -0.26 -19.05 -6.99
C ALA A 63 -0.35 -17.84 -7.93
N GLU A 64 -0.83 -18.04 -9.16
CA GLU A 64 -1.02 -16.97 -10.15
C GLU A 64 -1.97 -15.88 -9.65
N ARG A 65 -3.15 -16.26 -9.14
CA ARG A 65 -4.11 -15.30 -8.57
C ARG A 65 -3.51 -14.48 -7.44
N VAL A 66 -2.66 -15.10 -6.62
CA VAL A 66 -1.98 -14.42 -5.51
C VAL A 66 -0.89 -13.47 -6.03
N ARG A 67 -0.14 -13.83 -7.08
CA ARG A 67 0.82 -12.92 -7.73
C ARG A 67 0.11 -11.69 -8.33
N MET A 68 -1.02 -11.89 -9.00
CA MET A 68 -1.84 -10.78 -9.50
C MET A 68 -2.30 -9.83 -8.39
N GLN A 69 -2.66 -10.36 -7.21
CA GLN A 69 -3.00 -9.52 -6.05
C GLN A 69 -1.80 -8.70 -5.56
N ALA A 70 -0.59 -9.25 -5.61
CA ALA A 70 0.64 -8.53 -5.26
C ALA A 70 0.92 -7.41 -6.27
N GLU A 71 0.75 -7.68 -7.57
CA GLU A 71 0.90 -6.68 -8.65
C GLU A 71 -0.07 -5.52 -8.48
N VAL A 72 -1.37 -5.80 -8.34
CA VAL A 72 -2.39 -4.76 -8.10
C VAL A 72 -2.07 -3.93 -6.87
N ALA A 73 -1.58 -4.55 -5.79
CA ALA A 73 -1.17 -3.81 -4.61
C ALA A 73 0.02 -2.87 -4.89
N ARG A 74 1.02 -3.29 -5.68
CA ARG A 74 2.10 -2.40 -6.10
C ARG A 74 1.60 -1.25 -6.98
N ASP A 75 0.66 -1.50 -7.88
CA ASP A 75 0.05 -0.45 -8.72
C ASP A 75 -0.68 0.60 -7.87
N ILE A 76 -1.44 0.15 -6.86
CA ILE A 76 -2.09 1.06 -5.90
C ILE A 76 -1.05 1.88 -5.14
N ALA A 77 0.03 1.26 -4.68
CA ALA A 77 1.11 1.97 -3.98
C ALA A 77 1.78 3.01 -4.88
N ALA A 78 2.00 2.69 -6.16
CA ALA A 78 2.54 3.61 -7.15
C ALA A 78 1.58 4.79 -7.40
N PHE A 79 0.29 4.51 -7.59
CA PHE A 79 -0.75 5.54 -7.75
C PHE A 79 -0.77 6.52 -6.56
N LEU A 80 -0.75 5.99 -5.33
CA LEU A 80 -0.71 6.80 -4.11
C LEU A 80 0.59 7.62 -3.99
N ALA A 81 1.70 7.13 -4.53
CA ALA A 81 2.97 7.85 -4.54
C ALA A 81 3.01 8.97 -5.61
N GLU A 82 2.38 8.77 -6.77
CA GLU A 82 2.30 9.76 -7.86
C GLU A 82 1.53 11.02 -7.48
N GLU A 83 0.55 10.93 -6.57
CA GLU A 83 -0.11 12.11 -5.97
C GLU A 83 0.86 13.06 -5.25
N THR A 84 2.09 12.61 -4.93
CA THR A 84 3.11 13.42 -4.25
C THR A 84 3.94 14.28 -5.22
N LEU A 85 3.85 14.02 -6.54
CA LEU A 85 4.64 14.69 -7.58
C LEU A 85 3.84 15.74 -8.38
N ARG A 86 2.55 15.89 -8.10
CA ARG A 86 1.67 16.91 -8.69
C ARG A 86 1.36 17.99 -7.66
#